data_AF-A0A6S6G4I1-F1
#
_entry.id   AF-A0A6S6G4I1-F1
#
_cell.length_a   1.000
_cell.length_b   1.000
_cell.length_c   1.000
_cell.angle_alpha   90.00
_cell.angle_beta   90.00
_cell.angle_gamma   90.00
#
_symmetry.space_group_name_H-M   'P 1'
#
loop_
_entity.id
_entity.type
_entity.pdbx_description
1 polymer ?
#
loop_
_entity_poly.entity_id
_entity_poly.type
_entity_poly.pdbx_seq_one_letter_code
_entity_poly.pdbx_strand_id
1 'polypeptide(L)'
;MVGTNSVEDFIAHWRETGGSELANTQSFISGRCALIGVPAPHGSRTDDAFNDYVFERRVFQDNGDGTTSFGRIDAYRKGSFILEAKQGSEADKAAADGGVSDIDFFGQTAAARMKRGTARRGTPGWAKATVQAKGQAERYAKALPFDHGWPPFLLVADIGYCIEVYADFTGTGKAYAQFPDRASFRIMLDDLREPDVRERLAAIWTNPKSLDPAAIAAKATREIADLLAKLARRLEGRGHGAEQVSAFLMRLLFTMFAEDTRLIPGGSFSELLVRTLPAPETLHHQLSALWEAMDGGGFAPALGATLRRFNGYLFKDRSAFPLQADELDVLIEAAKADWTQVEPAIFGTLLERALDTKERAKLGAHYTPRAYVERLVMPTVIEPLRADWAGVRGAATQLLEADKTEEARKTVEAFHAQLAGTKVLDPACGTGNFLYVAMARMKELEGEVIELLTGHRQLAAVGREERRDAGIGRNHAAIATPVTSAQCVNAWVRAERTVAALARGGREKTWAI
;
A
#
# COMPACT_ATOMS: atom_id res chain seq x y z
N MET A 1 28.08 1.99 -3.40
CA MET A 1 27.56 0.70 -3.92
C MET A 1 28.07 -0.39 -3.01
N VAL A 2 27.17 -0.97 -2.22
CA VAL A 2 27.47 -2.16 -1.43
C VAL A 2 27.56 -3.33 -2.42
N GLY A 3 28.73 -3.98 -2.51
CA GLY A 3 28.99 -4.98 -3.55
C GLY A 3 28.09 -6.21 -3.39
N THR A 4 27.70 -6.85 -4.50
CA THR A 4 26.86 -8.07 -4.51
C THR A 4 27.38 -9.18 -3.57
N ASN A 5 28.70 -9.31 -3.42
CA ASN A 5 29.31 -10.26 -2.48
C ASN A 5 28.86 -10.03 -1.03
N SER A 6 28.75 -8.77 -0.58
CA SER A 6 28.38 -8.46 0.80
C SER A 6 26.90 -8.77 1.13
N VAL A 7 26.03 -8.83 0.12
CA VAL A 7 24.62 -9.23 0.29
C VAL A 7 24.54 -10.73 0.51
N GLU A 8 25.23 -11.51 -0.32
CA GLU A 8 25.27 -12.97 -0.17
C GLU A 8 25.95 -13.38 1.13
N ASP A 9 27.05 -12.71 1.51
CA ASP A 9 27.74 -12.96 2.78
C ASP A 9 26.82 -12.70 3.99
N PHE A 10 26.05 -11.60 3.95
CA PHE A 10 25.08 -11.30 5.00
C PHE A 10 23.96 -12.35 5.09
N ILE A 11 23.39 -12.74 3.95
CA ILE A 11 22.32 -13.74 3.90
C ILE A 11 22.83 -15.11 4.38
N ALA A 12 24.02 -15.53 3.92
CA ALA A 12 24.63 -16.80 4.32
C ALA A 12 24.91 -16.83 5.83
N HIS A 13 25.54 -15.78 6.36
CA HIS A 13 25.84 -15.67 7.79
C HIS A 13 24.57 -15.80 8.65
N TRP A 14 23.52 -15.06 8.32
CA TRP A 14 22.32 -15.00 9.14
C TRP A 14 21.36 -16.18 8.97
N ARG A 15 21.45 -16.92 7.86
CA ARG A 15 20.72 -18.19 7.69
C ARG A 15 21.26 -19.30 8.60
N GLU A 16 22.55 -19.28 8.92
CA GLU A 16 23.23 -20.33 9.70
C GLU A 16 23.31 -20.02 11.20
N THR A 17 23.19 -18.75 11.61
CA THR A 17 23.24 -18.36 13.03
C THR A 17 21.99 -18.78 13.79
N GLY A 18 22.17 -19.69 14.76
CA GLY A 18 21.13 -20.21 15.66
C GLY A 18 21.46 -20.13 17.15
N GLY A 19 21.94 -18.99 17.70
CA GLY A 19 22.04 -18.87 19.17
C GLY A 19 22.60 -17.56 19.76
N SER A 20 22.03 -17.13 20.92
CA SER A 20 22.23 -15.94 21.78
C SER A 20 21.36 -14.69 21.46
N GLU A 21 20.44 -14.35 22.37
CA GLU A 21 19.27 -13.45 22.16
C GLU A 21 19.61 -11.97 21.88
N LEU A 22 20.48 -11.33 22.67
CA LEU A 22 20.67 -9.88 22.61
C LEU A 22 21.81 -9.46 21.65
N ALA A 23 22.93 -10.19 21.70
CA ALA A 23 24.10 -9.91 20.86
C ALA A 23 23.79 -10.07 19.36
N ASN A 24 22.97 -11.07 19.01
CA ASN A 24 22.58 -11.32 17.63
C ASN A 24 21.64 -10.26 17.09
N THR A 25 20.75 -9.70 17.93
CA THR A 25 19.81 -8.66 17.52
C THR A 25 20.56 -7.39 17.12
N GLN A 26 21.45 -6.89 17.98
CA GLN A 26 22.22 -5.67 17.68
C GLN A 26 23.18 -5.89 16.51
N SER A 27 23.84 -7.06 16.44
CA SER A 27 24.71 -7.43 15.32
C SER A 27 23.95 -7.52 13.99
N PHE A 28 22.77 -8.15 13.98
CA PHE A 28 21.93 -8.27 12.79
C PHE A 28 21.48 -6.91 12.27
N ILE A 29 20.99 -6.06 13.17
CA ILE A 29 20.54 -4.71 12.81
C ILE A 29 21.72 -3.88 12.31
N SER A 30 22.89 -3.96 12.96
CA SER A 30 24.08 -3.22 12.56
C SER A 30 24.62 -3.69 11.20
N GLY A 31 24.70 -5.02 10.98
CA GLY A 31 25.08 -5.60 9.70
C GLY A 31 24.13 -5.20 8.58
N ARG A 32 22.82 -5.18 8.85
CA ARG A 32 21.83 -4.68 7.89
C ARG A 32 22.00 -3.19 7.62
N CYS A 33 22.30 -2.38 8.63
CA CYS A 33 22.58 -0.95 8.44
C CYS A 33 23.77 -0.74 7.50
N ALA A 34 24.84 -1.53 7.67
CA ALA A 34 25.97 -1.52 6.75
C ALA A 34 25.57 -1.94 5.32
N LEU A 35 24.74 -3.00 5.21
CA LEU A 35 24.24 -3.51 3.92
C LEU A 35 23.41 -2.47 3.14
N ILE A 36 22.59 -1.68 3.83
CA ILE A 36 21.74 -0.64 3.22
C ILE A 36 22.40 0.75 3.23
N GLY A 37 23.65 0.86 3.70
CA GLY A 37 24.43 2.09 3.66
C GLY A 37 23.96 3.20 4.62
N VAL A 38 23.40 2.85 5.78
CA VAL A 38 22.93 3.81 6.79
C VAL A 38 23.71 3.65 8.11
N PRO A 39 23.78 4.70 8.96
CA PRO A 39 24.40 4.58 10.28
C PRO A 39 23.70 3.52 11.13
N ALA A 40 24.46 2.79 11.96
CA ALA A 40 23.90 1.87 12.94
C ALA A 40 23.46 2.60 14.22
N PRO A 41 22.50 2.05 14.99
CA PRO A 41 22.09 2.64 16.27
C PRO A 41 23.23 2.63 17.27
N HIS A 42 23.26 3.61 18.18
CA HIS A 42 24.26 3.68 19.25
C HIS A 42 23.78 2.96 20.51
N GLY A 43 24.68 2.70 21.46
CA GLY A 43 24.28 2.24 22.79
C GLY A 43 23.47 3.32 23.53
N SER A 44 22.49 2.90 24.34
CA SER A 44 21.70 3.84 25.14
C SER A 44 22.55 4.54 26.20
N ARG A 45 22.27 5.83 26.41
CA ARG A 45 22.87 6.64 27.48
C ARG A 45 21.94 6.71 28.69
N THR A 46 22.49 7.06 29.85
CA THR A 46 21.73 7.24 31.09
C THR A 46 20.68 8.34 31.00
N ASP A 47 20.97 9.40 30.24
CA ASP A 47 20.04 10.47 29.92
C ASP A 47 19.31 10.16 28.61
N ASP A 48 18.00 9.99 28.74
CA ASP A 48 17.09 9.61 27.67
C ASP A 48 16.87 10.73 26.64
N ALA A 49 17.24 11.99 26.95
CA ALA A 49 17.15 13.11 26.01
C ALA A 49 18.14 13.00 24.83
N PHE A 50 19.21 12.20 24.97
CA PHE A 50 20.20 11.95 23.91
C PHE A 50 19.98 10.64 23.16
N ASN A 51 18.92 9.90 23.50
CA ASN A 51 18.63 8.57 22.98
C ASN A 51 17.69 8.64 21.76
N ASP A 52 18.01 9.51 20.80
CA ASP A 52 17.24 9.73 19.56
C ASP A 52 17.51 8.67 18.48
N TYR A 53 18.66 7.99 18.53
CA TYR A 53 18.93 6.82 17.70
C TYR A 53 19.78 5.77 18.43
N VAL A 54 19.12 4.85 19.13
CA VAL A 54 19.79 3.91 20.02
C VAL A 54 19.16 2.51 20.02
N PHE A 55 19.96 1.54 20.44
CA PHE A 55 19.44 0.28 20.95
C PHE A 55 18.87 0.44 22.35
N GLU A 56 17.93 -0.43 22.71
CA GLU A 56 17.43 -0.57 24.08
C GLU A 56 16.82 0.73 24.67
N ARG A 57 16.09 1.50 23.85
CA ARG A 57 15.45 2.75 24.30
C ARG A 57 14.41 2.43 25.36
N ARG A 58 14.57 2.99 26.55
CA ARG A 58 13.60 2.87 27.65
C ARG A 58 12.35 3.69 27.33
N VAL A 59 11.18 3.18 27.69
CA VAL A 59 9.92 3.90 27.63
C VAL A 59 9.10 3.57 28.86
N PHE A 60 8.27 4.52 29.30
CA PHE A 60 7.45 4.38 30.50
C PHE A 60 5.98 4.40 30.08
N GLN A 61 5.26 3.34 30.42
CA GLN A 61 3.85 3.16 30.13
C GLN A 61 3.06 3.49 31.40
N ASP A 62 2.08 4.38 31.27
CA ASP A 62 1.07 4.57 32.30
C ASP A 62 0.05 3.43 32.23
N ASN A 63 -0.12 2.70 33.32
CA ASN A 63 -1.05 1.57 33.38
C ASN A 63 -2.51 2.03 33.62
N GLY A 64 -2.75 3.33 33.83
CA GLY A 64 -4.08 3.93 34.04
C GLY A 64 -4.62 3.78 35.46
N ASP A 65 -3.90 3.08 36.34
CA ASP A 65 -4.18 2.92 37.77
C ASP A 65 -3.25 3.78 38.65
N GLY A 66 -2.50 4.70 38.04
CA GLY A 66 -1.48 5.53 38.70
C GLY A 66 -0.12 4.84 38.83
N THR A 67 0.03 3.59 38.40
CA THR A 67 1.33 2.91 38.31
C THR A 67 1.94 3.06 36.93
N THR A 68 3.27 3.08 36.87
CA THR A 68 4.02 3.08 35.61
C THR A 68 4.76 1.76 35.44
N SER A 69 4.66 1.17 34.25
CA SER A 69 5.47 0.04 33.84
C SER A 69 6.60 0.51 32.92
N PHE A 70 7.74 -0.16 32.99
CA PHE A 70 8.88 0.13 32.15
C PHE A 70 8.95 -0.88 31.00
N GLY A 71 9.22 -0.36 29.80
CA GLY A 71 9.48 -1.14 28.59
C GLY A 71 10.77 -0.73 27.92
N ARG A 72 11.30 -1.60 27.06
CA ARG A 72 12.52 -1.37 26.30
C ARG A 72 12.26 -1.68 24.84
N ILE A 73 12.50 -0.70 23.98
CA ILE A 73 12.45 -0.84 22.53
C ILE A 73 13.80 -1.36 22.06
N ASP A 74 13.83 -2.43 21.25
CA ASP A 74 15.09 -3.04 20.81
C ASP A 74 15.94 -2.07 19.98
N ALA A 75 15.34 -1.38 19.00
CA ALA A 75 15.99 -0.26 18.31
C ALA A 75 15.00 0.86 18.02
N TYR A 76 15.41 2.09 18.31
CA TYR A 76 14.58 3.27 18.16
C TYR A 76 15.32 4.35 17.39
N ARG A 77 14.64 4.97 16.41
CA ARG A 77 15.09 6.19 15.75
C ARG A 77 13.97 7.23 15.73
N LYS A 78 14.18 8.36 16.40
CA LYS A 78 13.24 9.49 16.46
C LYS A 78 12.86 9.95 15.05
N GLY A 79 11.56 10.10 14.82
CA GLY A 79 11.00 10.51 13.54
C GLY A 79 11.03 9.45 12.43
N SER A 80 11.57 8.25 12.69
CA SER A 80 11.68 7.18 11.69
C SER A 80 10.93 5.91 12.09
N PHE A 81 11.40 5.19 13.11
CA PHE A 81 10.83 3.88 13.44
C PHE A 81 11.00 3.48 14.91
N ILE A 82 10.13 2.56 15.31
CA ILE A 82 10.36 1.61 16.39
C ILE A 82 10.59 0.24 15.77
N LEU A 83 11.61 -0.48 16.24
CA LEU A 83 11.87 -1.86 15.84
C LEU A 83 11.80 -2.76 17.07
N GLU A 84 10.98 -3.80 16.98
CA GLU A 84 10.89 -4.92 17.92
C GLU A 84 11.49 -6.16 17.25
N ALA A 85 12.42 -6.82 17.92
CA ALA A 85 13.07 -8.02 17.46
C ALA A 85 12.54 -9.26 18.18
N LYS A 86 12.43 -10.37 17.46
CA LYS A 86 12.15 -11.71 17.98
C LYS A 86 13.19 -12.67 17.38
N GLN A 87 13.58 -13.69 18.13
CA GLN A 87 14.35 -14.82 17.59
C GLN A 87 13.44 -16.04 17.41
N GLY A 88 13.59 -16.76 16.30
CA GLY A 88 12.89 -18.04 16.05
C GLY A 88 13.46 -19.22 16.85
N SER A 89 12.63 -20.19 17.20
CA SER A 89 12.94 -21.33 18.09
C SER A 89 13.84 -22.46 17.52
N GLU A 90 14.29 -22.38 16.27
CA GLU A 90 15.17 -23.42 15.72
C GLU A 90 16.59 -23.37 16.33
N ALA A 91 17.02 -22.17 16.72
CA ALA A 91 18.23 -21.90 17.49
C ALA A 91 18.26 -22.63 18.84
N ASP A 92 17.16 -22.50 19.60
CA ASP A 92 17.02 -23.06 20.94
C ASP A 92 17.00 -24.60 20.93
N LYS A 93 16.57 -25.20 19.82
CA LYS A 93 16.53 -26.66 19.66
C LYS A 93 17.93 -27.26 19.47
N ALA A 94 18.78 -26.61 18.66
CA ALA A 94 20.16 -27.02 18.47
C ALA A 94 20.98 -26.92 19.78
N ALA A 95 20.70 -25.89 20.60
CA ALA A 95 21.31 -25.74 21.92
C ALA A 95 20.80 -26.78 22.95
N ALA A 96 19.52 -27.14 22.89
CA ALA A 96 18.92 -28.15 23.78
C ALA A 96 19.33 -29.59 23.44
N ASP A 97 19.41 -29.94 22.14
CA ASP A 97 19.82 -31.28 21.69
C ASP A 97 21.32 -31.55 21.90
N GLY A 98 22.13 -30.49 22.06
CA GLY A 98 23.56 -30.58 22.37
C GLY A 98 23.90 -30.92 23.83
N GLY A 99 22.91 -31.08 24.72
CA GLY A 99 23.10 -31.51 26.11
C GLY A 99 23.93 -30.55 26.97
N VAL A 100 24.13 -29.30 26.54
CA VAL A 100 24.87 -28.30 27.30
C VAL A 100 23.96 -27.81 28.43
N SER A 101 24.35 -28.05 29.67
CA SER A 101 23.77 -27.37 30.83
C SER A 101 24.23 -25.92 30.84
N ASP A 102 23.76 -25.14 29.86
CA ASP A 102 24.11 -23.74 29.74
C ASP A 102 23.19 -22.97 30.70
N ILE A 103 23.74 -22.64 31.86
CA ILE A 103 23.08 -21.84 32.89
C ILE A 103 23.42 -20.39 32.57
N ASP A 104 22.43 -19.56 32.26
CA ASP A 104 22.69 -18.14 31.99
C ASP A 104 23.02 -17.38 33.28
N PHE A 105 23.41 -16.10 33.14
CA PHE A 105 23.74 -15.20 34.24
C PHE A 105 22.61 -15.04 35.29
N PHE A 106 21.38 -15.44 34.96
CA PHE A 106 20.21 -15.42 35.84
C PHE A 106 19.82 -16.81 36.39
N GLY A 107 20.64 -17.84 36.19
CA GLY A 107 20.47 -19.17 36.77
C GLY A 107 19.47 -20.06 36.02
N GLN A 108 19.08 -19.74 34.79
CA GLN A 108 18.05 -20.48 34.07
C GLN A 108 18.62 -21.54 33.13
N THR A 109 17.97 -22.71 33.10
CA THR A 109 18.34 -23.83 32.23
C THR A 109 17.77 -23.67 30.83
N ALA A 110 18.44 -24.23 29.82
CA ALA A 110 17.96 -24.28 28.44
C ALA A 110 16.51 -24.80 28.30
N ALA A 111 16.12 -25.78 29.15
CA ALA A 111 14.76 -26.31 29.20
C ALA A 111 13.70 -25.30 29.71
N ALA A 112 14.08 -24.37 30.60
CA ALA A 112 13.20 -23.31 31.07
C ALA A 112 12.99 -22.22 29.99
N ARG A 113 14.02 -21.93 29.19
CA ARG A 113 13.93 -21.04 28.01
C ARG A 113 13.05 -21.65 26.91
N MET A 114 13.12 -22.96 26.70
CA MET A 114 12.26 -23.70 25.76
C MET A 114 10.75 -23.57 26.07
N LYS A 115 10.36 -23.42 27.36
CA LYS A 115 8.97 -23.14 27.76
C LYS A 115 8.52 -21.69 27.50
N ARG A 116 9.46 -20.77 27.29
CA ARG A 116 9.23 -19.34 26.99
C ARG A 116 9.50 -18.96 25.53
N GLY A 117 10.13 -19.84 24.76
CA GLY A 117 10.63 -19.58 23.41
C GLY A 117 9.55 -19.24 22.38
N THR A 118 9.93 -18.40 21.43
CA THR A 118 9.11 -17.94 20.31
C THR A 118 8.60 -19.12 19.47
N ALA A 119 7.34 -19.08 19.06
CA ALA A 119 6.72 -20.14 18.31
C ALA A 119 7.43 -20.48 16.99
N ARG A 120 7.35 -21.76 16.58
CA ARG A 120 8.04 -22.32 15.41
C ARG A 120 7.66 -21.59 14.13
N ARG A 121 8.65 -21.16 13.33
CA ARG A 121 8.43 -20.50 12.02
C ARG A 121 7.47 -21.30 11.14
N GLY A 122 6.63 -20.61 10.39
CA GLY A 122 5.61 -21.24 9.54
C GLY A 122 4.43 -21.87 10.28
N THR A 123 4.36 -21.79 11.62
CA THR A 123 3.21 -22.26 12.39
C THR A 123 2.24 -21.12 12.75
N PRO A 124 0.96 -21.43 13.07
CA PRO A 124 0.02 -20.44 13.59
C PRO A 124 0.53 -19.73 14.85
N GLY A 125 1.31 -20.41 15.68
CA GLY A 125 1.93 -19.81 16.86
C GLY A 125 2.90 -18.69 16.50
N TRP A 126 3.69 -18.85 15.42
CA TRP A 126 4.63 -17.82 14.98
C TRP A 126 3.89 -16.61 14.44
N ALA A 127 2.85 -16.82 13.63
CA ALA A 127 1.99 -15.73 13.18
C ALA A 127 1.38 -14.94 14.37
N LYS A 128 0.93 -15.65 15.42
CA LYS A 128 0.43 -15.03 16.65
C LYS A 128 1.53 -14.22 17.37
N ALA A 129 2.75 -14.76 17.46
CA ALA A 129 3.87 -14.07 18.10
C ALA A 129 4.26 -12.78 17.36
N THR A 130 4.26 -12.78 16.03
CA THR A 130 4.57 -11.58 15.23
C THR A 130 3.50 -10.51 15.36
N VAL A 131 2.22 -10.90 15.42
CA VAL A 131 1.10 -9.98 15.70
C VAL A 131 1.22 -9.37 17.11
N GLN A 132 1.62 -10.17 18.11
CA GLN A 132 1.85 -9.67 19.46
C GLN A 132 3.03 -8.68 19.52
N ALA A 133 4.10 -8.95 18.77
CA ALA A 133 5.26 -8.06 18.65
C ALA A 133 4.88 -6.73 18.01
N LYS A 134 4.04 -6.74 16.95
CA LYS A 134 3.45 -5.52 16.39
C LYS A 134 2.67 -4.74 17.45
N GLY A 135 1.79 -5.41 18.20
CA GLY A 135 1.01 -4.78 19.27
C GLY A 135 1.88 -4.21 20.40
N GLN A 136 3.04 -4.82 20.66
CA GLN A 136 4.05 -4.30 21.59
C GLN A 136 4.71 -3.02 21.05
N ALA A 137 5.14 -3.03 19.78
CA ALA A 137 5.68 -1.84 19.11
C ALA A 137 4.67 -0.68 19.10
N GLU A 138 3.38 -0.95 18.87
CA GLU A 138 2.32 0.06 18.97
C GLU A 138 2.19 0.64 20.38
N ARG A 139 2.25 -0.20 21.43
CA ARG A 139 2.26 0.28 22.83
C ARG A 139 3.48 1.13 23.14
N TYR A 140 4.65 0.78 22.59
CA TYR A 140 5.85 1.59 22.75
C TYR A 140 5.76 2.93 22.02
N ALA A 141 5.18 2.96 20.83
CA ALA A 141 4.90 4.21 20.14
C ALA A 141 4.04 5.15 21.01
N LYS A 142 3.07 4.59 21.77
CA LYS A 142 2.20 5.34 22.70
C LYS A 142 2.90 5.86 23.94
N ALA A 143 4.02 5.25 24.30
CA ALA A 143 4.81 5.59 25.47
C ALA A 143 5.99 6.53 25.16
N LEU A 144 6.15 6.94 23.90
CA LEU A 144 7.17 7.93 23.53
C LEU A 144 6.82 9.32 24.07
N PRO A 145 7.83 10.19 24.31
CA PRO A 145 7.58 11.58 24.67
C PRO A 145 6.71 12.30 23.62
N PHE A 146 5.82 13.18 24.09
CA PHE A 146 4.87 13.87 23.22
C PHE A 146 5.53 14.65 22.07
N ASP A 147 6.67 15.29 22.33
CA ASP A 147 7.44 16.08 21.35
C ASP A 147 8.13 15.22 20.28
N HIS A 148 8.25 13.91 20.49
CA HIS A 148 8.76 12.98 19.47
C HIS A 148 7.70 12.67 18.41
N GLY A 149 6.42 12.82 18.76
CA GLY A 149 5.31 12.36 17.94
C GLY A 149 5.33 10.84 17.72
N TRP A 150 4.46 10.40 16.82
CA TRP A 150 4.35 8.99 16.44
C TRP A 150 5.36 8.67 15.33
N PRO A 151 6.16 7.60 15.45
CA PRO A 151 7.09 7.22 14.40
C PRO A 151 6.31 6.82 13.13
N PRO A 152 6.74 7.20 11.92
CA PRO A 152 6.07 6.79 10.70
C PRO A 152 6.04 5.27 10.47
N PHE A 153 7.03 4.54 11.02
CA PHE A 153 7.14 3.09 10.84
C PHE A 153 7.20 2.31 12.15
N LEU A 154 6.59 1.12 12.15
CA LEU A 154 6.88 0.04 13.08
C LEU A 154 7.50 -1.12 12.32
N LEU A 155 8.58 -1.67 12.87
CA LEU A 155 9.32 -2.77 12.30
C LEU A 155 9.27 -3.95 13.27
N VAL A 156 8.93 -5.13 12.78
CA VAL A 156 9.01 -6.37 13.55
C VAL A 156 10.00 -7.30 12.86
N ALA A 157 11.14 -7.57 13.49
CA ALA A 157 12.20 -8.38 12.91
C ALA A 157 12.22 -9.77 13.55
N ASP A 158 12.07 -10.83 12.75
CA ASP A 158 12.52 -12.17 13.13
C ASP A 158 13.98 -12.30 12.68
N ILE A 159 14.89 -12.29 13.65
CA ILE A 159 16.34 -12.24 13.40
C ILE A 159 16.78 -13.43 12.54
N GLY A 160 17.46 -13.11 11.44
CA GLY A 160 17.90 -14.10 10.46
C GLY A 160 16.77 -14.71 9.61
N TYR A 161 15.59 -14.09 9.56
CA TYR A 161 14.48 -14.59 8.75
C TYR A 161 13.77 -13.51 7.95
N CYS A 162 13.11 -12.57 8.62
CA CYS A 162 12.34 -11.53 7.95
C CYS A 162 12.21 -10.25 8.77
N ILE A 163 11.85 -9.15 8.10
CA ILE A 163 11.38 -7.93 8.73
C ILE A 163 10.00 -7.57 8.17
N GLU A 164 9.02 -7.45 9.05
CA GLU A 164 7.71 -6.91 8.72
C GLU A 164 7.70 -5.41 8.90
N VAL A 165 7.20 -4.72 7.88
CA VAL A 165 7.16 -3.26 7.83
C VAL A 165 5.71 -2.80 7.90
N TYR A 166 5.44 -1.92 8.87
CA TYR A 166 4.15 -1.27 9.02
C TYR A 166 4.34 0.25 9.03
N ALA A 167 3.41 0.99 8.41
CA ALA A 167 3.50 2.44 8.29
C ALA A 167 2.20 3.15 8.73
N ASP A 168 2.36 4.32 9.35
CA ASP A 168 1.29 5.30 9.60
C ASP A 168 1.81 6.71 9.26
N PHE A 169 1.65 7.12 8.01
CA PHE A 169 2.05 8.45 7.55
C PHE A 169 1.12 9.57 8.04
N THR A 170 -0.04 9.25 8.61
CA THR A 170 -0.95 10.25 9.18
C THR A 170 -0.40 10.87 10.46
N GLY A 171 0.55 10.18 11.11
CA GLY A 171 1.11 10.60 12.39
C GLY A 171 0.10 10.57 13.53
N THR A 172 -0.99 9.80 13.40
CA THR A 172 -2.01 9.67 14.46
C THR A 172 -1.70 8.54 15.43
N GLY A 173 -0.83 7.60 15.05
CA GLY A 173 -0.45 6.44 15.87
C GLY A 173 -1.58 5.41 16.02
N LYS A 174 -2.62 5.51 15.17
CA LYS A 174 -3.84 4.70 15.28
C LYS A 174 -3.94 3.61 14.21
N ALA A 175 -3.21 3.74 13.10
CA ALA A 175 -3.48 2.95 11.91
C ALA A 175 -2.22 2.46 11.19
N TYR A 176 -1.29 1.82 11.93
CA TYR A 176 -0.14 1.16 11.31
C TYR A 176 -0.59 -0.01 10.43
N ALA A 177 -0.55 0.22 9.11
CA ALA A 177 -0.91 -0.74 8.08
C ALA A 177 0.34 -1.39 7.48
N GLN A 178 0.18 -2.59 6.90
CA GLN A 178 1.25 -3.29 6.18
C GLN A 178 1.79 -2.41 5.04
N PHE A 179 3.11 -2.27 4.92
CA PHE A 179 3.76 -1.39 3.96
C PHE A 179 4.90 -2.08 3.18
N PRO A 180 5.04 -1.87 1.85
CA PRO A 180 4.26 -0.95 1.02
C PRO A 180 2.87 -1.50 0.65
N ASP A 181 2.72 -2.82 0.70
CA ASP A 181 1.48 -3.51 0.41
C ASP A 181 1.45 -4.88 1.14
N ARG A 182 0.30 -5.54 1.10
CA ARG A 182 0.08 -6.83 1.77
C ARG A 182 0.96 -7.98 1.23
N ALA A 183 1.39 -7.95 -0.02
CA ALA A 183 2.20 -9.00 -0.60
C ALA A 183 3.69 -8.84 -0.26
N SER A 184 4.15 -7.61 -0.03
CA SER A 184 5.57 -7.29 0.12
C SER A 184 5.98 -6.65 1.46
N PHE A 185 5.05 -6.53 2.42
CA PHE A 185 5.34 -5.96 3.75
C PHE A 185 6.31 -6.80 4.58
N ARG A 186 6.34 -8.12 4.34
CA ARG A 186 7.28 -9.03 4.97
C ARG A 186 8.47 -9.22 4.04
N ILE A 187 9.56 -8.53 4.36
CA ILE A 187 10.81 -8.61 3.63
C ILE A 187 11.60 -9.78 4.19
N MET A 188 11.73 -10.86 3.41
CA MET A 188 12.59 -12.00 3.71
C MET A 188 14.06 -11.63 3.51
N LEU A 189 14.98 -12.40 4.10
CA LEU A 189 16.43 -12.21 3.84
C LEU A 189 16.77 -12.22 2.34
N ASP A 190 16.10 -13.08 1.57
CA ASP A 190 16.37 -13.23 0.14
C ASP A 190 15.96 -12.01 -0.68
N ASP A 191 14.95 -11.28 -0.22
CA ASP A 191 14.49 -10.05 -0.86
C ASP A 191 15.54 -8.94 -0.78
N LEU A 192 16.53 -9.05 0.13
CA LEU A 192 17.65 -8.11 0.22
C LEU A 192 18.57 -8.16 -1.01
N ARG A 193 18.43 -9.15 -1.90
CA ARG A 193 19.10 -9.17 -3.21
C ARG A 193 18.60 -8.04 -4.11
N GLU A 194 17.32 -7.70 -4.00
CA GLU A 194 16.67 -6.66 -4.81
C GLU A 194 17.13 -5.26 -4.37
N PRO A 195 17.68 -4.44 -5.29
CA PRO A 195 18.09 -3.08 -4.98
C PRO A 195 16.97 -2.23 -4.39
N ASP A 196 15.77 -2.29 -4.96
CA ASP A 196 14.61 -1.50 -4.54
C ASP A 196 14.19 -1.78 -3.09
N VAL A 197 14.34 -3.03 -2.64
CA VAL A 197 14.07 -3.43 -1.25
C VAL A 197 15.10 -2.79 -0.31
N ARG A 198 16.38 -2.80 -0.69
CA ARG A 198 17.45 -2.16 0.10
C ARG A 198 17.29 -0.64 0.14
N GLU A 199 16.93 -0.02 -0.98
CA GLU A 199 16.66 1.42 -1.06
C GLU A 199 15.47 1.83 -0.21
N ARG A 200 14.37 1.05 -0.25
CA ARG A 200 13.21 1.27 0.62
C ARG A 200 13.57 1.16 2.09
N LEU A 201 14.33 0.14 2.48
CA LEU A 201 14.84 0.01 3.86
C LEU A 201 15.74 1.19 4.24
N ALA A 202 16.64 1.64 3.38
CA ALA A 202 17.48 2.80 3.64
C ALA A 202 16.66 4.09 3.82
N ALA A 203 15.60 4.25 3.01
CA ALA A 203 14.68 5.39 3.11
C ALA A 203 13.89 5.38 4.43
N ILE A 204 13.45 4.22 4.95
CA ILE A 204 12.82 4.12 6.29
C ILE A 204 13.74 4.69 7.36
N TRP A 205 15.06 4.43 7.27
CA TRP A 205 16.03 4.98 8.22
C TRP A 205 16.23 6.47 8.03
N THR A 206 16.46 6.92 6.79
CA THR A 206 17.04 8.24 6.52
C THR A 206 16.03 9.32 6.16
N ASN A 207 14.99 8.96 5.42
CA ASN A 207 13.96 9.89 4.94
C ASN A 207 12.58 9.19 4.89
N PRO A 208 12.03 8.79 6.04
CA PRO A 208 10.83 7.95 6.09
C PRO A 208 9.63 8.60 5.35
N LYS A 209 9.52 9.93 5.38
CA LYS A 209 8.43 10.66 4.72
C LYS A 209 8.51 10.64 3.19
N SER A 210 9.66 10.33 2.58
CA SER A 210 9.71 10.17 1.12
C SER A 210 8.99 8.94 0.62
N LEU A 211 8.65 8.01 1.53
CA LEU A 211 7.89 6.80 1.24
C LEU A 211 6.38 6.99 1.42
N ASP A 212 5.92 8.19 1.80
CA ASP A 212 4.48 8.49 1.95
C ASP A 212 3.80 8.45 0.57
N PRO A 213 2.92 7.48 0.30
CA PRO A 213 2.24 7.36 -0.98
C PRO A 213 1.44 8.62 -1.33
N ALA A 214 0.85 9.31 -0.34
CA ALA A 214 0.08 10.53 -0.58
C ALA A 214 1.00 11.68 -1.03
N ALA A 215 2.20 11.78 -0.46
CA ALA A 215 3.19 12.78 -0.85
C ALA A 215 3.75 12.50 -2.26
N ILE A 216 4.05 11.23 -2.56
CA ILE A 216 4.52 10.79 -3.89
C ILE A 216 3.45 11.11 -4.94
N ALA A 217 2.20 10.71 -4.69
CA ALA A 217 1.08 10.96 -5.58
C ALA A 217 0.84 12.46 -5.81
N ALA A 218 0.91 13.27 -4.74
CA ALA A 218 0.75 14.72 -4.83
C ALA A 218 1.88 15.39 -5.64
N LYS A 219 3.12 14.89 -5.53
CA LYS A 219 4.24 15.38 -6.32
C LYS A 219 4.07 15.02 -7.80
N ALA A 220 3.84 13.74 -8.11
CA ALA A 220 3.64 13.25 -9.48
C ALA A 220 2.49 13.99 -10.18
N THR A 221 1.38 14.17 -9.46
CA THR A 221 0.25 15.00 -9.89
C THR A 221 0.71 16.39 -10.32
N ARG A 222 1.46 17.11 -9.47
CA ARG A 222 1.80 18.50 -9.73
C ARG A 222 2.63 18.65 -11.00
N GLU A 223 3.63 17.78 -11.17
CA GLU A 223 4.50 17.77 -12.35
C GLU A 223 3.70 17.51 -13.63
N ILE A 224 2.77 16.56 -13.59
CA ILE A 224 1.86 16.26 -14.70
C ILE A 224 0.89 17.41 -14.98
N ALA A 225 0.35 18.07 -13.95
CA ALA A 225 -0.55 19.21 -14.09
C ALA A 225 0.07 20.32 -14.94
N ASP A 226 1.35 20.60 -14.70
CA ASP A 226 2.07 21.65 -15.41
C ASP A 226 2.24 21.33 -16.90
N LEU A 227 2.45 20.05 -17.24
CA LEU A 227 2.51 19.59 -18.64
C LEU A 227 1.15 19.71 -19.33
N LEU A 228 0.07 19.27 -18.68
CA LEU A 228 -1.28 19.35 -19.24
C LEU A 228 -1.76 20.79 -19.39
N ALA A 229 -1.41 21.66 -18.43
CA ALA A 229 -1.72 23.08 -18.51
C ALA A 229 -1.01 23.75 -19.71
N LYS A 230 0.21 23.32 -20.06
CA LYS A 230 0.88 23.79 -21.29
C LYS A 230 0.11 23.36 -22.54
N LEU A 231 -0.32 22.10 -22.59
CA LEU A 231 -1.07 21.56 -23.73
C LEU A 231 -2.45 22.24 -23.87
N ALA A 232 -3.19 22.40 -22.77
CA ALA A 232 -4.49 23.07 -22.73
C ALA A 232 -4.42 24.50 -23.30
N ARG A 233 -3.48 25.31 -22.77
CA ARG A 233 -3.30 26.70 -23.22
C ARG A 233 -2.96 26.82 -24.71
N ARG A 234 -2.20 25.87 -25.26
CA ARG A 234 -1.88 25.87 -26.70
C ARG A 234 -3.11 25.56 -27.55
N LEU A 235 -3.89 24.54 -27.16
CA LEU A 235 -5.12 24.18 -27.86
C LEU A 235 -6.18 25.31 -27.78
N GLU A 236 -6.35 25.92 -26.60
CA GLU A 236 -7.24 27.08 -26.44
C GLU A 236 -6.75 28.31 -27.20
N GLY A 237 -5.44 28.56 -27.21
CA GLY A 237 -4.82 29.64 -28.00
C GLY A 237 -5.03 29.48 -29.51
N ARG A 238 -5.31 28.25 -29.97
CA ARG A 238 -5.71 27.94 -31.36
C ARG A 238 -7.21 28.07 -31.60
N GLY A 239 -7.99 28.49 -30.60
CA GLY A 239 -9.44 28.73 -30.70
C GLY A 239 -10.32 27.52 -30.35
N HIS A 240 -9.76 26.44 -29.81
CA HIS A 240 -10.57 25.31 -29.33
C HIS A 240 -11.29 25.68 -28.01
N GLY A 241 -12.55 25.25 -27.87
CA GLY A 241 -13.34 25.55 -26.67
C GLY A 241 -12.86 24.78 -25.45
N ALA A 242 -12.79 25.44 -24.30
CA ALA A 242 -12.27 24.88 -23.05
C ALA A 242 -12.92 23.55 -22.63
N GLU A 243 -14.23 23.40 -22.80
CA GLU A 243 -14.94 22.14 -22.49
C GLU A 243 -14.49 20.98 -23.38
N GLN A 244 -14.24 21.23 -24.67
CA GLN A 244 -13.78 20.21 -25.61
C GLN A 244 -12.31 19.85 -25.35
N VAL A 245 -11.47 20.86 -25.06
CA VAL A 245 -10.07 20.66 -24.66
C VAL A 245 -9.98 19.84 -23.38
N SER A 246 -10.79 20.19 -22.39
CA SER A 246 -10.95 19.49 -21.12
C SER A 246 -11.30 18.00 -21.33
N ALA A 247 -12.34 17.72 -22.12
CA ALA A 247 -12.75 16.35 -22.44
C ALA A 247 -11.66 15.55 -23.19
N PHE A 248 -10.98 16.18 -24.15
CA PHE A 248 -9.87 15.59 -24.88
C PHE A 248 -8.68 15.22 -23.98
N LEU A 249 -8.28 16.14 -23.09
CA LEU A 249 -7.20 15.89 -22.13
C LEU A 249 -7.57 14.78 -21.15
N MET A 250 -8.82 14.71 -20.67
CA MET A 250 -9.27 13.60 -19.82
C MET A 250 -9.14 12.24 -20.49
N ARG A 251 -9.43 12.14 -21.79
CA ARG A 251 -9.26 10.89 -22.55
C ARG A 251 -7.78 10.51 -22.65
N LEU A 252 -6.91 11.46 -22.97
CA LEU A 252 -5.46 11.22 -23.00
C LEU A 252 -4.92 10.76 -21.64
N LEU A 253 -5.31 11.45 -20.57
CA LEU A 253 -4.97 11.10 -19.19
C LEU A 253 -5.35 9.67 -18.85
N PHE A 254 -6.60 9.32 -19.16
CA PHE A 254 -7.10 7.98 -18.90
C PHE A 254 -6.37 6.93 -19.76
N THR A 255 -6.03 7.22 -21.01
CA THR A 255 -5.29 6.29 -21.86
C THR A 255 -3.87 6.02 -21.32
N MET A 256 -3.17 7.04 -20.82
CA MET A 256 -1.87 6.87 -20.14
C MET A 256 -2.01 6.05 -18.84
N PHE A 257 -3.02 6.35 -18.02
CA PHE A 257 -3.33 5.55 -16.83
C PHE A 257 -3.68 4.09 -17.17
N ALA A 258 -4.42 3.86 -18.25
CA ALA A 258 -4.80 2.52 -18.68
C ALA A 258 -3.60 1.69 -19.14
N GLU A 259 -2.58 2.33 -19.71
CA GLU A 259 -1.31 1.70 -20.10
C GLU A 259 -0.56 1.19 -18.88
N ASP A 260 -0.29 2.08 -17.92
CA ASP A 260 0.54 1.77 -16.75
C ASP A 260 -0.15 0.79 -15.80
N THR A 261 -1.47 0.86 -15.70
CA THR A 261 -2.26 -0.10 -14.92
C THR A 261 -2.60 -1.39 -15.68
N ARG A 262 -2.01 -1.59 -16.87
CA ARG A 262 -2.14 -2.79 -17.71
C ARG A 262 -3.57 -3.11 -18.15
N LEU A 263 -4.44 -2.09 -18.22
CA LEU A 263 -5.77 -2.21 -18.85
C LEU A 263 -5.67 -2.28 -20.37
N ILE A 264 -4.63 -1.68 -20.94
CA ILE A 264 -4.15 -1.87 -22.30
C ILE A 264 -2.70 -2.40 -22.24
N PRO A 265 -2.12 -2.92 -23.35
CA PRO A 265 -0.75 -3.41 -23.33
C PRO A 265 0.23 -2.31 -22.89
N GLY A 266 1.11 -2.64 -21.94
CA GLY A 266 2.03 -1.63 -21.39
C GLY A 266 3.04 -1.16 -22.44
N GLY A 267 3.31 0.15 -22.47
CA GLY A 267 4.18 0.81 -23.45
C GLY A 267 3.56 1.04 -24.83
N SER A 268 2.38 0.48 -25.12
CA SER A 268 1.75 0.58 -26.45
C SER A 268 1.24 1.98 -26.82
N PHE A 269 0.69 2.73 -25.86
CA PHE A 269 0.26 4.11 -26.06
C PHE A 269 1.45 5.05 -26.12
N SER A 270 2.42 4.90 -25.22
CA SER A 270 3.67 5.66 -25.26
C SER A 270 4.42 5.47 -26.58
N GLU A 271 4.52 4.24 -27.08
CA GLU A 271 5.12 3.93 -28.38
C GLU A 271 4.32 4.54 -29.54
N LEU A 272 2.98 4.51 -29.48
CA LEU A 272 2.10 5.15 -30.46
C LEU A 272 2.40 6.65 -30.59
N LEU A 273 2.57 7.35 -29.47
CA LEU A 273 2.90 8.78 -29.46
C LEU A 273 4.25 9.04 -30.12
N VAL A 274 5.30 8.31 -29.71
CA VAL A 274 6.66 8.45 -30.25
C VAL A 274 6.72 8.13 -31.74
N ARG A 275 6.06 7.04 -32.17
CA ARG A 275 6.02 6.61 -33.58
C ARG A 275 5.33 7.64 -34.48
N THR A 276 4.41 8.44 -33.94
CA THR A 276 3.66 9.44 -34.70
C THR A 276 4.38 10.79 -34.76
N LEU A 277 5.49 10.96 -34.04
CA LEU A 277 6.28 12.21 -34.02
C LEU A 277 6.70 12.73 -35.41
N PRO A 278 7.07 11.88 -36.39
CA PRO A 278 7.39 12.35 -37.75
C PRO A 278 6.19 12.89 -38.56
N ALA A 279 4.95 12.56 -38.16
CA ALA A 279 3.72 12.99 -38.82
C ALA A 279 2.60 13.27 -37.77
N PRO A 280 2.75 14.29 -36.91
CA PRO A 280 1.85 14.56 -35.78
C PRO A 280 0.38 14.76 -36.19
N GLU A 281 0.15 15.28 -37.39
CA GLU A 281 -1.17 15.49 -37.97
C GLU A 281 -1.99 14.21 -38.10
N THR A 282 -1.35 13.03 -38.15
CA THR A 282 -2.04 11.74 -38.25
C THR A 282 -2.51 11.19 -36.90
N LEU A 283 -2.01 11.73 -35.79
CA LEU A 283 -2.26 11.19 -34.44
C LEU A 283 -3.75 11.20 -34.09
N HIS A 284 -4.46 12.27 -34.44
CA HIS A 284 -5.86 12.42 -34.08
C HIS A 284 -6.75 11.30 -34.66
N HIS A 285 -6.47 10.84 -35.89
CA HIS A 285 -7.17 9.68 -36.47
C HIS A 285 -6.91 8.39 -35.68
N GLN A 286 -5.66 8.17 -35.26
CA GLN A 286 -5.27 7.00 -34.46
C GLN A 286 -5.90 7.04 -33.07
N LEU A 287 -5.96 8.21 -32.43
CA LEU A 287 -6.62 8.41 -31.14
C LEU A 287 -8.13 8.16 -31.23
N SER A 288 -8.80 8.71 -32.24
CA SER A 288 -10.24 8.49 -32.42
C SER A 288 -10.59 7.01 -32.61
N ALA A 289 -9.81 6.28 -33.41
CA ALA A 289 -9.98 4.84 -33.61
C ALA A 289 -9.68 4.03 -32.33
N LEU A 290 -8.64 4.43 -31.58
CA LEU A 290 -8.33 3.81 -30.29
C LEU A 290 -9.48 3.99 -29.30
N TRP A 291 -10.01 5.21 -29.15
CA TRP A 291 -11.10 5.49 -28.23
C TRP A 291 -12.41 4.83 -28.63
N GLU A 292 -12.66 4.65 -29.92
CA GLU A 292 -13.75 3.79 -30.39
C GLU A 292 -13.59 2.35 -29.89
N ALA A 293 -12.40 1.75 -30.06
CA ALA A 293 -12.12 0.41 -29.56
C ALA A 293 -12.19 0.32 -28.03
N MET A 294 -11.84 1.39 -27.30
CA MET A 294 -12.00 1.45 -25.85
C MET A 294 -13.49 1.51 -25.44
N ASP A 295 -14.34 2.30 -26.12
CA ASP A 295 -15.80 2.41 -25.83
C ASP A 295 -16.59 1.14 -26.17
N GLY A 296 -16.26 0.50 -27.30
CA GLY A 296 -16.96 -0.67 -27.81
C GLY A 296 -16.38 -2.01 -27.35
N GLY A 297 -15.08 -2.04 -27.03
CA GLY A 297 -14.28 -3.26 -27.05
C GLY A 297 -13.96 -3.69 -28.49
N GLY A 298 -12.95 -4.54 -28.67
CA GLY A 298 -12.55 -5.06 -29.98
C GLY A 298 -11.09 -4.77 -30.32
N PHE A 299 -10.70 -5.04 -31.57
CA PHE A 299 -9.32 -4.87 -32.01
C PHE A 299 -8.97 -3.39 -32.20
N ALA A 300 -7.89 -2.92 -31.57
CA ALA A 300 -7.35 -1.58 -31.70
C ALA A 300 -6.06 -1.63 -32.54
N PRO A 301 -6.09 -1.28 -33.85
CA PRO A 301 -4.93 -1.39 -34.72
C PRO A 301 -3.73 -0.56 -34.25
N ALA A 302 -3.98 0.62 -33.68
CA ALA A 302 -2.94 1.51 -33.19
C ALA A 302 -2.05 0.88 -32.10
N LEU A 303 -2.60 -0.07 -31.33
CA LEU A 303 -1.91 -0.80 -30.27
C LEU A 303 -1.61 -2.27 -30.64
N GLY A 304 -2.09 -2.73 -31.80
CA GLY A 304 -1.95 -4.13 -32.22
C GLY A 304 -2.62 -5.14 -31.30
N ALA A 305 -3.67 -4.77 -30.56
CA ALA A 305 -4.26 -5.60 -29.52
C ALA A 305 -5.80 -5.54 -29.45
N THR A 306 -6.41 -6.62 -28.96
CA THR A 306 -7.85 -6.66 -28.66
C THR A 306 -8.12 -6.11 -27.27
N LEU A 307 -8.86 -5.00 -27.21
CA LEU A 307 -9.21 -4.31 -25.98
C LEU A 307 -10.54 -4.80 -25.42
N ARG A 308 -10.62 -4.83 -24.09
CA ARG A 308 -11.90 -4.99 -23.39
C ARG A 308 -12.69 -3.70 -23.50
N ARG A 309 -14.02 -3.82 -23.40
CA ARG A 309 -14.90 -2.66 -23.35
C ARG A 309 -14.72 -1.89 -22.04
N PHE A 310 -14.36 -0.61 -22.15
CA PHE A 310 -14.35 0.34 -21.04
C PHE A 310 -15.77 0.90 -20.91
N ASN A 311 -16.43 0.64 -19.79
CA ASN A 311 -17.76 1.18 -19.53
C ASN A 311 -17.69 2.69 -19.26
N GLY A 312 -18.79 3.42 -19.47
CA GLY A 312 -18.92 4.83 -19.11
C GLY A 312 -19.19 5.78 -20.28
N TYR A 313 -19.00 7.08 -20.03
CA TYR A 313 -19.27 8.15 -21.00
C TYR A 313 -18.01 8.81 -21.58
N LEU A 314 -16.83 8.62 -20.97
CA LEU A 314 -15.57 9.26 -21.40
C LEU A 314 -15.26 9.13 -22.89
N PHE A 315 -15.43 7.91 -23.42
CA PHE A 315 -15.11 7.56 -24.80
C PHE A 315 -16.34 7.55 -25.73
N LYS A 316 -17.49 8.07 -25.26
CA LYS A 316 -18.69 8.19 -26.10
C LYS A 316 -18.51 9.23 -27.19
N ASP A 317 -17.88 10.33 -26.84
CA ASP A 317 -17.30 11.25 -27.81
C ASP A 317 -15.84 10.84 -28.04
N ARG A 318 -15.51 10.63 -29.31
CA ARG A 318 -14.24 10.07 -29.79
C ARG A 318 -13.41 11.11 -30.53
N SER A 319 -13.86 12.37 -30.51
CA SER A 319 -13.18 13.47 -31.18
C SER A 319 -11.79 13.69 -30.58
N ALA A 320 -10.79 13.78 -31.47
CA ALA A 320 -9.42 14.08 -31.14
C ALA A 320 -8.96 15.32 -31.93
N PHE A 321 -8.17 16.18 -31.30
CA PHE A 321 -7.60 17.34 -31.96
C PHE A 321 -6.30 16.98 -32.70
N PRO A 322 -6.04 17.57 -33.88
CA PRO A 322 -4.73 17.47 -34.50
C PRO A 322 -3.71 18.24 -33.65
N LEU A 323 -2.69 17.51 -33.18
CA LEU A 323 -1.59 18.08 -32.41
C LEU A 323 -0.46 18.54 -33.31
N GLN A 324 0.19 19.64 -32.93
CA GLN A 324 1.45 20.09 -33.50
C GLN A 324 2.62 19.31 -32.88
N ALA A 325 3.80 19.35 -33.51
CA ALA A 325 4.97 18.60 -33.05
C ALA A 325 5.35 18.94 -31.59
N ASP A 326 5.35 20.23 -31.24
CA ASP A 326 5.68 20.70 -29.90
C ASP A 326 4.61 20.35 -28.85
N GLU A 327 3.34 20.25 -29.25
CA GLU A 327 2.24 19.76 -28.41
C GLU A 327 2.36 18.25 -28.16
N LEU A 328 2.75 17.49 -29.20
CA LEU A 328 3.01 16.06 -29.09
C LEU A 328 4.23 15.77 -28.19
N ASP A 329 5.30 16.57 -28.27
CA ASP A 329 6.45 16.45 -27.37
C ASP A 329 6.04 16.58 -25.89
N VAL A 330 5.16 17.54 -25.57
CA VAL A 330 4.63 17.71 -24.20
C VAL A 330 3.84 16.48 -23.76
N LEU A 331 3.06 15.89 -24.66
CA LEU A 331 2.28 14.69 -24.38
C LEU A 331 3.19 13.47 -24.19
N ILE A 332 4.26 13.33 -24.98
CA ILE A 332 5.26 12.27 -24.83
C ILE A 332 5.97 12.40 -23.48
N GLU A 333 6.34 13.61 -23.05
CA GLU A 333 6.92 13.80 -21.72
C GLU A 333 5.94 13.44 -20.59
N ALA A 334 4.65 13.75 -20.75
CA ALA A 334 3.63 13.34 -19.78
C ALA A 334 3.46 11.81 -19.73
N ALA A 335 3.58 11.13 -20.87
CA ALA A 335 3.47 9.68 -20.96
C ALA A 335 4.65 8.93 -20.31
N LYS A 336 5.79 9.59 -20.06
CA LYS A 336 6.93 8.97 -19.33
C LYS A 336 6.73 8.88 -17.83
N ALA A 337 5.77 9.63 -17.27
CA ALA A 337 5.50 9.58 -15.84
C ALA A 337 4.88 8.23 -15.45
N ASP A 338 5.09 7.79 -14.20
CA ASP A 338 4.42 6.61 -13.66
C ASP A 338 3.00 6.98 -13.21
N TRP A 339 2.01 6.69 -14.07
CA TRP A 339 0.60 6.95 -13.81
C TRP A 339 0.00 6.01 -12.77
N THR A 340 0.71 4.97 -12.32
CA THR A 340 0.28 4.17 -11.15
C THR A 340 0.39 4.96 -9.85
N GLN A 341 1.24 5.99 -9.80
CA GLN A 341 1.37 6.89 -8.65
C GLN A 341 0.32 8.01 -8.64
N VAL A 342 -0.43 8.20 -9.73
CA VAL A 342 -1.43 9.27 -9.84
C VAL A 342 -2.79 8.75 -9.43
N GLU A 343 -3.35 9.29 -8.35
CA GLU A 343 -4.68 8.89 -7.92
C GLU A 343 -5.76 9.43 -8.87
N PRO A 344 -6.72 8.59 -9.32
CA PRO A 344 -7.73 9.02 -10.27
C PRO A 344 -8.62 10.19 -9.82
N ALA A 345 -8.79 10.34 -8.51
CA ALA A 345 -9.55 11.44 -7.93
C ALA A 345 -8.92 12.82 -8.18
N ILE A 346 -7.64 12.86 -8.58
CA ILE A 346 -6.89 14.08 -8.80
C ILE A 346 -7.04 14.58 -10.26
N PHE A 347 -7.49 13.74 -11.21
CA PHE A 347 -7.64 14.11 -12.63
C PHE A 347 -8.54 15.34 -12.84
N GLY A 348 -9.64 15.46 -12.11
CA GLY A 348 -10.49 16.65 -12.20
C GLY A 348 -9.75 17.92 -11.76
N THR A 349 -8.89 17.81 -10.75
CA THR A 349 -8.06 18.93 -10.25
C THR A 349 -6.95 19.31 -11.20
N LEU A 350 -6.36 18.31 -11.88
CA LEU A 350 -5.33 18.52 -12.90
C LEU A 350 -5.90 19.38 -14.02
N LEU A 351 -7.15 19.11 -14.39
CA LEU A 351 -7.89 19.85 -15.39
C LEU A 351 -8.32 21.24 -14.89
N GLU A 352 -8.88 21.35 -13.68
CA GLU A 352 -9.24 22.63 -13.05
C GLU A 352 -8.04 23.59 -12.91
N ARG A 353 -6.84 23.03 -12.71
CA ARG A 353 -5.57 23.76 -12.66
C ARG A 353 -5.02 24.10 -14.04
N ALA A 354 -5.31 23.26 -15.03
CA ALA A 354 -4.92 23.49 -16.41
C ALA A 354 -5.74 24.61 -17.10
N LEU A 355 -6.99 24.82 -16.66
CA LEU A 355 -7.93 25.81 -17.20
C LEU A 355 -7.84 27.19 -16.51
N ASP A 356 -8.21 28.26 -17.24
CA ASP A 356 -8.14 29.64 -16.75
C ASP A 356 -9.13 29.94 -15.58
N THR A 357 -8.77 30.94 -14.78
CA THR A 357 -9.43 31.39 -13.54
C THR A 357 -10.90 31.76 -13.74
N LYS A 358 -11.27 32.33 -14.90
CA LYS A 358 -12.66 32.69 -15.22
C LYS A 358 -13.53 31.48 -15.55
N GLU A 359 -12.94 30.43 -16.12
CA GLU A 359 -13.64 29.21 -16.53
C GLU A 359 -13.80 28.25 -15.34
N ARG A 360 -12.82 28.25 -14.43
CA ARG A 360 -12.87 27.57 -13.12
C ARG A 360 -14.13 27.94 -12.32
N ALA A 361 -14.49 29.23 -12.30
CA ALA A 361 -15.67 29.72 -11.58
C ALA A 361 -17.00 29.25 -12.19
N LYS A 362 -17.05 28.96 -13.50
CA LYS A 362 -18.25 28.45 -14.18
C LYS A 362 -18.50 26.96 -13.94
N LEU A 363 -17.44 26.19 -13.69
CA LEU A 363 -17.51 24.74 -13.51
C LEU A 363 -17.86 24.31 -12.08
N GLY A 364 -17.81 25.24 -11.10
CA GLY A 364 -18.24 24.99 -9.71
C GLY A 364 -17.47 23.88 -8.98
N ALA A 365 -16.35 23.43 -9.53
CA ALA A 365 -15.61 22.28 -9.06
C ALA A 365 -14.52 22.75 -8.09
N HIS A 366 -14.78 22.57 -6.79
CA HIS A 366 -13.79 22.76 -5.75
C HIS A 366 -13.30 21.40 -5.29
N TYR A 367 -12.04 21.09 -5.62
CA TYR A 367 -11.37 19.94 -5.07
C TYR A 367 -11.23 20.02 -3.54
N THR A 368 -11.65 18.95 -2.85
CA THR A 368 -11.34 18.73 -1.43
C THR A 368 -10.11 17.81 -1.33
N PRO A 369 -8.97 18.24 -0.76
CA PRO A 369 -7.78 17.40 -0.68
C PRO A 369 -8.00 16.11 0.11
N ARG A 370 -7.29 15.05 -0.29
CA ARG A 370 -7.41 13.70 0.32
C ARG A 370 -7.37 13.72 1.85
N ALA A 371 -6.44 14.46 2.45
CA ALA A 371 -6.34 14.57 3.90
C ALA A 371 -7.63 15.10 4.56
N TYR A 372 -8.36 16.03 3.91
CA TYR A 372 -9.66 16.51 4.41
C TYR A 372 -10.77 15.50 4.17
N VAL A 373 -10.76 14.80 3.03
CA VAL A 373 -11.69 13.72 2.75
C VAL A 373 -11.55 12.60 3.78
N GLU A 374 -10.32 12.18 4.08
CA GLU A 374 -10.04 11.14 5.07
C GLU A 374 -10.48 11.53 6.48
N ARG A 375 -10.41 12.80 6.85
CA ARG A 375 -10.93 13.29 8.14
C ARG A 375 -12.43 13.09 8.31
N LEU A 376 -13.19 12.91 7.22
CA LEU A 376 -14.60 12.56 7.27
C LEU A 376 -14.79 11.05 7.06
N VAL A 377 -14.23 10.50 5.99
CA VAL A 377 -14.40 9.10 5.59
C VAL A 377 -13.93 8.12 6.67
N MET A 378 -12.81 8.42 7.34
CA MET A 378 -12.29 7.55 8.40
C MET A 378 -13.29 7.39 9.55
N PRO A 379 -13.72 8.46 10.25
CA PRO A 379 -14.66 8.30 11.36
C PRO A 379 -16.08 7.91 10.94
N THR A 380 -16.56 8.32 9.76
CA THR A 380 -17.97 8.08 9.39
C THR A 380 -18.23 6.76 8.69
N VAL A 381 -17.23 6.19 8.00
CA VAL A 381 -17.39 4.96 7.22
C VAL A 381 -16.45 3.87 7.73
N ILE A 382 -15.16 4.17 7.83
CA ILE A 382 -14.15 3.12 8.01
C ILE A 382 -14.01 2.67 9.47
N GLU A 383 -14.02 3.59 10.43
CA GLU A 383 -13.95 3.25 11.86
C GLU A 383 -15.12 2.35 12.32
N PRO A 384 -16.40 2.63 11.98
CA PRO A 384 -17.51 1.72 12.27
C PRO A 384 -17.33 0.34 11.65
N LEU A 385 -16.99 0.26 10.35
CA LEU A 385 -16.75 -1.01 9.67
C LEU A 385 -15.58 -1.80 10.27
N ARG A 386 -14.54 -1.10 10.73
CA ARG A 386 -13.39 -1.71 11.41
C ARG A 386 -13.76 -2.21 12.81
N ALA A 387 -14.63 -1.51 13.53
CA ALA A 387 -15.13 -1.97 14.82
C ALA A 387 -15.97 -3.25 14.67
N ASP A 388 -16.87 -3.27 13.69
CA ASP A 388 -17.65 -4.47 13.33
C ASP A 388 -16.71 -5.63 12.95
N TRP A 389 -15.71 -5.37 12.10
CA TRP A 389 -14.72 -6.36 11.72
C TRP A 389 -13.93 -6.92 12.90
N ALA A 390 -13.51 -6.06 13.84
CA ALA A 390 -12.78 -6.49 15.03
C ALA A 390 -13.63 -7.45 15.89
N GLY A 391 -14.93 -7.17 16.04
CA GLY A 391 -15.88 -8.06 16.70
C GLY A 391 -16.02 -9.41 16.00
N VAL A 392 -16.22 -9.39 14.68
CA VAL A 392 -16.32 -10.60 13.83
C VAL A 392 -15.05 -11.44 13.91
N ARG A 393 -13.87 -10.82 13.83
CA ARG A 393 -12.57 -11.51 13.93
C ARG A 393 -12.39 -12.14 15.31
N GLY A 394 -12.79 -11.46 16.38
CA GLY A 394 -12.77 -12.01 17.75
C GLY A 394 -13.66 -13.24 17.88
N ALA A 395 -14.91 -13.16 17.40
CA ALA A 395 -15.85 -14.28 17.41
C ALA A 395 -15.34 -15.47 16.56
N ALA A 396 -14.82 -15.20 15.36
CA ALA A 396 -14.23 -16.22 14.51
C ALA A 396 -13.04 -16.91 15.20
N THR A 397 -12.19 -16.17 15.89
CA THR A 397 -11.05 -16.73 16.65
C THR A 397 -11.52 -17.67 17.75
N GLN A 398 -12.52 -17.28 18.54
CA GLN A 398 -13.08 -18.14 19.60
C GLN A 398 -13.71 -19.42 19.04
N LEU A 399 -14.42 -19.32 17.91
CA LEU A 399 -15.00 -20.49 17.23
C LEU A 399 -13.90 -21.44 16.73
N LEU A 400 -12.78 -20.91 16.25
CA LEU A 400 -11.63 -21.72 15.84
C LEU A 400 -10.95 -22.41 17.02
N GLU A 401 -10.77 -21.71 18.15
CA GLU A 401 -10.23 -22.32 19.38
C GLU A 401 -11.14 -23.43 19.94
N ALA A 402 -12.43 -23.40 19.59
CA ALA A 402 -13.40 -24.44 19.91
C ALA A 402 -13.60 -25.50 18.80
N ASP A 403 -12.69 -25.56 17.80
CA ASP A 403 -12.73 -26.46 16.64
C ASP A 403 -13.97 -26.30 15.71
N LYS A 404 -14.71 -25.19 15.81
CA LYS A 404 -15.91 -24.88 15.01
C LYS A 404 -15.58 -24.11 13.72
N THR A 405 -14.74 -24.70 12.89
CA THR A 405 -14.16 -24.06 11.69
C THR A 405 -15.23 -23.57 10.69
N GLU A 406 -16.28 -24.35 10.42
CA GLU A 406 -17.34 -23.95 9.48
C GLU A 406 -18.20 -22.80 10.01
N GLU A 407 -18.45 -22.74 11.32
CA GLU A 407 -19.17 -21.63 11.95
C GLU A 407 -18.33 -20.35 11.90
N ALA A 408 -17.02 -20.45 12.17
CA ALA A 408 -16.08 -19.34 12.04
C ALA A 408 -16.08 -18.79 10.60
N ARG A 409 -16.01 -19.68 9.61
CA ARG A 409 -16.04 -19.31 8.19
C ARG A 409 -17.33 -18.57 7.82
N LYS A 410 -18.50 -19.12 8.17
CA LYS A 410 -19.80 -18.47 7.89
C LYS A 410 -19.91 -17.09 8.53
N THR A 411 -19.36 -16.93 9.73
CA THR A 411 -19.32 -15.65 10.45
C THR A 411 -18.55 -14.59 9.66
N VAL A 412 -17.40 -14.98 9.08
CA VAL A 412 -16.58 -14.08 8.26
C VAL A 412 -17.21 -13.83 6.88
N GLU A 413 -17.79 -14.84 6.23
CA GLU A 413 -18.51 -14.70 4.95
C GLU A 413 -19.73 -13.77 5.07
N ALA A 414 -20.45 -13.83 6.20
CA ALA A 414 -21.57 -12.93 6.47
C ALA A 414 -21.13 -11.46 6.56
N PHE A 415 -20.01 -11.19 7.25
CA PHE A 415 -19.42 -9.85 7.28
C PHE A 415 -18.94 -9.40 5.91
N HIS A 416 -18.31 -10.29 5.13
CA HIS A 416 -17.88 -9.98 3.77
C HIS A 416 -19.08 -9.55 2.89
N ALA A 417 -20.20 -10.26 2.98
CA ALA A 417 -21.43 -9.90 2.28
C ALA A 417 -22.01 -8.54 2.73
N GLN A 418 -21.97 -8.24 4.04
CA GLN A 418 -22.37 -6.93 4.57
C GLN A 418 -21.46 -5.81 4.04
N LEU A 419 -20.15 -6.01 4.07
CA LEU A 419 -19.18 -5.05 3.55
C LEU A 419 -19.41 -4.78 2.06
N ALA A 420 -19.62 -5.84 1.26
CA ALA A 420 -19.93 -5.74 -0.16
C ALA A 420 -21.29 -5.06 -0.44
N GLY A 421 -22.25 -5.18 0.48
CA GLY A 421 -23.56 -4.53 0.41
C GLY A 421 -23.61 -3.08 0.91
N THR A 422 -22.52 -2.58 1.51
CA THR A 422 -22.48 -1.23 2.09
C THR A 422 -22.50 -0.16 0.99
N LYS A 423 -23.36 0.86 1.15
CA LYS A 423 -23.54 1.94 0.16
C LYS A 423 -23.13 3.27 0.74
N VAL A 424 -22.27 3.99 0.01
CA VAL A 424 -21.83 5.36 0.34
C VAL A 424 -22.43 6.30 -0.69
N LEU A 425 -23.13 7.34 -0.23
CA LEU A 425 -23.75 8.35 -1.09
C LEU A 425 -23.13 9.71 -0.84
N ASP A 426 -22.64 10.33 -1.92
CA ASP A 426 -22.26 11.73 -1.95
C ASP A 426 -23.13 12.43 -3.01
N PRO A 427 -24.16 13.22 -2.60
CA PRO A 427 -25.09 13.86 -3.51
C PRO A 427 -24.49 15.06 -4.26
N ALA A 428 -23.28 15.48 -3.94
CA ALA A 428 -22.57 16.60 -4.56
C ALA A 428 -21.12 16.23 -4.85
N CYS A 429 -20.90 15.04 -5.41
CA CYS A 429 -19.58 14.41 -5.39
C CYS A 429 -18.50 15.07 -6.26
N GLY A 430 -18.86 16.02 -7.15
CA GLY A 430 -17.91 16.70 -8.01
C GLY A 430 -17.03 15.70 -8.78
N THR A 431 -15.71 15.78 -8.59
CA THR A 431 -14.73 14.84 -9.18
C THR A 431 -14.77 13.41 -8.61
N GLY A 432 -15.61 13.16 -7.60
CA GLY A 432 -15.82 11.86 -6.98
C GLY A 432 -14.84 11.50 -5.86
N ASN A 433 -14.04 12.46 -5.35
CA ASN A 433 -12.94 12.18 -4.42
C ASN A 433 -13.40 11.47 -3.13
N PHE A 434 -14.52 11.90 -2.52
CA PHE A 434 -15.08 11.23 -1.34
C PHE A 434 -15.44 9.77 -1.59
N LEU A 435 -16.11 9.49 -2.71
CA LEU A 435 -16.53 8.14 -3.09
C LEU A 435 -15.32 7.25 -3.39
N TYR A 436 -14.31 7.81 -4.07
CA TYR A 436 -13.07 7.10 -4.35
C TYR A 436 -12.32 6.71 -3.08
N VAL A 437 -12.06 7.66 -2.18
CA VAL A 437 -11.34 7.40 -0.91
C VAL A 437 -12.13 6.39 -0.06
N ALA A 438 -13.45 6.53 0.05
CA ALA A 438 -14.28 5.56 0.77
C ALA A 438 -14.16 4.15 0.19
N MET A 439 -14.29 4.00 -1.14
CA MET A 439 -14.13 2.71 -1.82
C MET A 439 -12.74 2.12 -1.59
N ALA A 440 -11.68 2.91 -1.74
CA ALA A 440 -10.30 2.45 -1.57
C ALA A 440 -10.08 1.88 -0.16
N ARG A 441 -10.51 2.62 0.87
CA ARG A 441 -10.40 2.18 2.27
C ARG A 441 -11.28 0.96 2.59
N MET A 442 -12.47 0.87 2.00
CA MET A 442 -13.31 -0.33 2.13
C MET A 442 -12.67 -1.55 1.46
N LYS A 443 -11.96 -1.37 0.35
CA LYS A 443 -11.23 -2.45 -0.32
C LYS A 443 -10.01 -2.93 0.46
N GLU A 444 -9.31 -2.02 1.14
CA GLU A 444 -8.26 -2.38 2.09
C GLU A 444 -8.82 -3.30 3.19
N LEU A 445 -9.97 -2.92 3.78
CA LEU A 445 -10.66 -3.74 4.78
C LEU A 445 -11.13 -5.09 4.19
N GLU A 446 -11.70 -5.09 2.98
CA GLU A 446 -12.10 -6.33 2.29
C GLU A 446 -10.91 -7.29 2.11
N GLY A 447 -9.73 -6.74 1.83
CA GLY A 447 -8.48 -7.50 1.75
C GLY A 447 -8.17 -8.28 3.04
N GLU A 448 -8.36 -7.66 4.21
CA GLU A 448 -8.20 -8.31 5.52
C GLU A 448 -9.24 -9.42 5.75
N VAL A 449 -10.48 -9.21 5.29
CA VAL A 449 -11.56 -10.21 5.42
C VAL A 449 -11.27 -11.43 4.55
N ILE A 450 -10.86 -11.22 3.29
CA ILE A 450 -10.49 -12.29 2.36
C ILE A 450 -9.27 -13.05 2.88
N GLU A 451 -8.33 -12.38 3.54
CA GLU A 451 -7.18 -13.03 4.18
C GLU A 451 -7.59 -14.09 5.19
N LEU A 452 -8.48 -13.74 6.10
CA LEU A 452 -8.95 -14.69 7.11
C LEU A 452 -9.62 -15.89 6.41
N LEU A 453 -10.50 -15.64 5.43
CA LEU A 453 -11.16 -16.70 4.66
C LEU A 453 -10.18 -17.62 3.90
N THR A 454 -9.09 -17.06 3.34
CA THR A 454 -8.13 -17.80 2.51
C THR A 454 -7.05 -18.50 3.34
N GLY A 455 -6.54 -17.87 4.39
CA GLY A 455 -5.63 -18.49 5.35
C GLY A 455 -6.23 -19.74 6.00
N HIS A 456 -7.56 -19.75 6.22
CA HIS A 456 -8.26 -20.95 6.69
C HIS A 456 -8.37 -22.07 5.65
N ARG A 457 -8.45 -21.77 4.34
CA ARG A 457 -8.40 -22.82 3.32
C ARG A 457 -7.06 -23.56 3.33
N GLN A 458 -5.96 -22.86 3.57
CA GLN A 458 -4.63 -23.48 3.68
C GLN A 458 -4.48 -24.28 4.98
N LEU A 459 -4.96 -23.78 6.12
CA LEU A 459 -4.94 -24.51 7.39
C LEU A 459 -5.82 -25.78 7.38
N ALA A 460 -6.99 -25.72 6.75
CA ALA A 460 -7.89 -26.87 6.60
C ALA A 460 -7.36 -27.91 5.58
N ALA A 461 -6.51 -27.51 4.62
CA ALA A 461 -5.84 -28.40 3.70
C ALA A 461 -4.67 -29.14 4.37
N VAL A 462 -3.84 -28.43 5.14
CA VAL A 462 -2.72 -29.02 5.91
C VAL A 462 -3.22 -30.06 6.93
N GLY A 463 -4.35 -29.81 7.60
CA GLY A 463 -4.96 -30.77 8.51
C GLY A 463 -5.53 -32.04 7.87
N ARG A 464 -5.68 -32.09 6.53
CA ARG A 464 -6.06 -33.31 5.79
C ARG A 464 -4.86 -34.03 5.16
N GLU A 465 -3.77 -33.31 4.92
CA GLU A 465 -2.58 -33.83 4.24
C GLU A 465 -1.73 -34.71 5.17
N GLU A 466 -1.74 -34.48 6.48
CA GLU A 466 -1.10 -35.39 7.48
C GLU A 466 -1.78 -36.78 7.62
N ARG A 467 -2.86 -37.07 6.88
CA ARG A 467 -3.44 -38.42 6.79
C ARG A 467 -3.15 -39.16 5.49
N ARG A 468 -2.39 -38.59 4.56
CA ARG A 468 -2.00 -39.27 3.31
C ARG A 468 -0.62 -38.82 2.88
N ASP A 469 0.38 -39.63 3.21
CA ASP A 469 1.70 -39.53 2.62
C ASP A 469 1.66 -39.74 1.09
N ALA A 470 2.69 -39.17 0.46
CA ALA A 470 3.21 -39.38 -0.89
C ALA A 470 2.65 -38.53 -2.05
N GLY A 471 3.43 -37.50 -2.43
CA GLY A 471 3.78 -37.27 -3.84
C GLY A 471 3.33 -35.95 -4.48
N ILE A 472 4.34 -35.23 -5.00
CA ILE A 472 4.29 -34.28 -6.13
C ILE A 472 3.76 -32.88 -5.81
N GLY A 473 4.68 -31.90 -5.88
CA GLY A 473 4.38 -30.49 -5.73
C GLY A 473 3.80 -29.83 -6.99
N ARG A 474 3.32 -28.59 -6.81
CA ARG A 474 3.52 -27.41 -7.68
C ARG A 474 2.67 -26.23 -7.23
N ASN A 475 3.33 -25.07 -7.19
CA ASN A 475 2.89 -23.70 -7.52
C ASN A 475 1.40 -23.35 -7.37
N HIS A 476 1.06 -22.54 -6.37
CA HIS A 476 -0.09 -21.62 -6.43
C HIS A 476 0.20 -20.33 -5.64
N ALA A 477 0.84 -19.37 -6.29
CA ALA A 477 0.94 -17.97 -5.85
C ALA A 477 0.19 -17.11 -6.86
N ALA A 478 -1.12 -16.92 -6.64
CA ALA A 478 -1.95 -16.04 -7.46
C ALA A 478 -3.30 -15.70 -6.80
N ILE A 479 -3.35 -15.29 -5.54
CA ILE A 479 -4.59 -14.68 -4.99
C ILE A 479 -4.22 -13.57 -4.00
N ALA A 480 -4.03 -12.36 -4.51
CA ALA A 480 -4.30 -11.07 -3.84
C ALA A 480 -3.69 -9.95 -4.70
N THR A 481 -4.38 -9.56 -5.78
CA THR A 481 -4.07 -8.30 -6.44
C THR A 481 -4.76 -7.16 -5.69
N PRO A 482 -4.09 -6.01 -5.44
CA PRO A 482 -4.76 -4.82 -4.91
C PRO A 482 -5.84 -4.35 -5.90
N VAL A 483 -6.79 -3.54 -5.40
CA VAL A 483 -7.91 -2.90 -6.14
C VAL A 483 -7.66 -2.91 -7.65
N THR A 484 -8.32 -3.84 -8.36
CA THR A 484 -8.11 -3.95 -9.80
C THR A 484 -8.46 -2.61 -10.44
N SER A 485 -7.64 -2.16 -11.39
CA SER A 485 -7.80 -0.91 -12.13
C SER A 485 -9.24 -0.76 -12.68
N ALA A 486 -9.91 -1.86 -13.00
CA ALA A 486 -11.33 -1.93 -13.38
C ALA A 486 -12.34 -1.41 -12.32
N GLN A 487 -12.02 -1.53 -11.03
CA GLN A 487 -12.85 -1.00 -9.92
C GLN A 487 -12.66 0.52 -9.77
N CYS A 488 -11.45 1.04 -9.98
CA CYS A 488 -11.21 2.48 -10.10
C CYS A 488 -11.96 3.08 -11.30
N VAL A 489 -11.94 2.38 -12.44
CA VAL A 489 -12.73 2.74 -13.64
C VAL A 489 -14.23 2.75 -13.32
N ASN A 490 -14.76 1.75 -12.63
CA ASN A 490 -16.19 1.73 -12.28
C ASN A 490 -16.60 2.82 -11.28
N ALA A 491 -15.75 3.18 -10.32
CA ALA A 491 -16.00 4.30 -9.40
C ALA A 491 -15.98 5.65 -10.14
N TRP A 492 -15.01 5.82 -11.05
CA TRP A 492 -14.86 6.99 -11.90
C TRP A 492 -16.06 7.17 -12.85
N VAL A 493 -16.49 6.09 -13.51
CA VAL A 493 -17.67 6.04 -14.38
C VAL A 493 -18.97 6.35 -13.64
N ARG A 494 -19.05 6.03 -12.34
CA ARG A 494 -20.22 6.36 -11.51
C ARG A 494 -20.20 7.80 -10.99
N ALA A 495 -19.04 8.39 -10.73
CA ALA A 495 -18.92 9.79 -10.32
C ALA A 495 -19.26 10.76 -11.47
N GLU A 496 -18.89 10.43 -12.71
CA GLU A 496 -19.19 11.25 -13.90
C GLU A 496 -20.70 11.36 -14.19
N ARG A 497 -21.50 10.34 -13.82
CA ARG A 497 -22.97 10.38 -13.92
C ARG A 497 -23.58 11.53 -13.12
N THR A 498 -22.97 11.91 -11.99
CA THR A 498 -23.46 12.99 -11.13
C THR A 498 -23.18 14.37 -11.74
N VAL A 499 -21.98 14.55 -12.29
CA VAL A 499 -21.57 15.82 -12.94
C VAL A 499 -22.36 16.07 -14.23
N ALA A 500 -22.55 15.04 -15.06
CA ALA A 500 -23.30 15.17 -16.31
C ALA A 500 -24.83 15.30 -16.10
N ALA A 501 -25.36 14.89 -14.95
CA ALA A 501 -26.76 15.09 -14.57
C ALA A 501 -27.01 16.51 -14.02
N LEU A 502 -26.08 17.03 -13.22
CA LEU A 502 -26.11 18.41 -12.72
C LEU A 502 -25.96 19.45 -13.84
N ALA A 503 -25.13 19.19 -14.85
CA ALA A 503 -24.98 20.06 -16.02
C ALA A 503 -26.23 20.11 -16.93
N ARG A 504 -27.13 19.12 -16.85
CA ARG A 504 -28.33 19.01 -17.71
C ARG A 504 -29.63 19.50 -17.07
N GLY A 505 -29.59 20.06 -15.87
CA GLY A 505 -30.77 20.66 -15.22
C GLY A 505 -31.96 19.70 -14.96
N GLY A 506 -31.74 18.38 -15.07
CA GLY A 506 -32.77 17.37 -14.94
C GLY A 506 -33.00 16.99 -13.47
N ARG A 507 -34.13 17.43 -12.91
CA ARG A 507 -34.66 16.88 -11.65
C ARG A 507 -35.19 15.46 -11.90
N GLU A 508 -34.33 14.46 -11.84
CA GLU A 508 -34.78 13.07 -11.68
C GLU A 508 -34.08 12.37 -10.51
N LYS A 509 -34.94 11.85 -9.64
CA LYS A 509 -34.63 11.30 -8.32
C LYS A 509 -34.17 9.86 -8.44
N THR A 510 -33.30 9.47 -7.51
CA THR A 510 -33.00 8.10 -7.07
C THR A 510 -32.15 7.25 -8.01
N TRP A 511 -30.85 7.02 -7.72
CA TRP A 511 -30.13 5.80 -8.14
C TRP A 511 -29.03 5.40 -7.15
N ALA A 512 -29.00 4.12 -6.82
CA ALA A 512 -28.17 3.47 -5.81
C ALA A 512 -26.88 2.86 -6.40
N ILE A 513 -25.83 2.77 -5.58
CA ILE A 513 -24.63 1.96 -5.88
C ILE A 513 -24.94 0.47 -5.79
#